data_AF-A0A7K8V9K0-F1
#
_entry.id   AF-A0A7K8V9K0-F1
#
_cell.length_a   1.000
_cell.length_b   1.000
_cell.length_c   1.000
_cell.angle_alpha   90.00
_cell.angle_beta   90.00
_cell.angle_gamma   90.00
#
_symmetry.space_group_name_H-M   'P 1'
#
loop_
_entity.id
_entity.type
_entity.pdbx_description
1 polymer ?
#
loop_
_entity_poly.entity_id
_entity_poly.type
_entity_poly.pdbx_seq_one_letter_code
_entity_poly.pdbx_strand_id
1 'polypeptide(L)'
;NQSKNRYKSIIPYDHCRVVLQPSDMGNGYINASYVDSYRSSRFFIAAQGPLPGTVLDFWQMVWQEKTSVIVMLTGLVEQNKTKCEQYWPEQEQVYGEFTVTLNNIRTTTGLVTRIFCLQKAGCALPRAVEQFHYQLWPDHGVPRNPAQLLCLVEMVNKRVLEAPAGPVLVHCSAGIGRTGTFIALDFLLKMGKAEGKVDVFQCVQRLREQRVNMVQTKEQYTFLYEVLLEGLLCGSTGVPVESITSHIRCLQESETSRHNNVLEKEFKALQKFSELFQLLPCREAEKPSNQPKNRKPGILPADSCRPILMSSLNMDGSPGYINAVFANTYSEEDRLIVTQLPLPTTLVDFWSLVWDYTCTSVVVLNQL
;
A
#
# COMPACT_ATOMS: atom_id res chain seq x y z
N ASN A 1 -18.26 -1.31 27.75
CA ASN A 1 -17.42 -1.08 26.55
C ASN A 1 -16.33 -2.09 26.31
N GLN A 2 -15.90 -2.89 27.31
CA GLN A 2 -14.82 -3.87 27.11
C GLN A 2 -15.09 -4.85 25.95
N SER A 3 -16.32 -5.36 25.82
CA SER A 3 -16.73 -6.23 24.70
C SER A 3 -16.72 -5.56 23.34
N LYS A 4 -16.70 -4.22 23.29
CA LYS A 4 -16.60 -3.43 22.05
C LYS A 4 -15.14 -3.20 21.61
N ASN A 5 -14.15 -3.69 22.37
CA ASN A 5 -12.73 -3.53 22.06
C ASN A 5 -12.14 -4.84 21.56
N ARG A 6 -11.59 -4.84 20.34
CA ARG A 6 -10.91 -6.03 19.78
C ARG A 6 -9.67 -6.41 20.59
N TYR A 7 -8.96 -5.41 21.12
CA TYR A 7 -7.78 -5.58 21.96
C TYR A 7 -7.94 -4.79 23.25
N LYS A 8 -7.77 -5.45 24.40
CA LYS A 8 -7.96 -4.84 25.73
C LYS A 8 -7.04 -3.65 25.99
N SER A 9 -5.84 -3.65 25.41
CA SER A 9 -4.82 -2.61 25.56
C SER A 9 -4.91 -1.47 24.55
N ILE A 10 -5.82 -1.55 23.57
CA ILE A 10 -5.94 -0.56 22.49
C ILE A 10 -7.31 0.09 22.62
N ILE A 11 -7.34 1.20 23.34
CA ILE A 11 -8.55 1.99 23.61
C ILE A 11 -8.32 3.44 23.17
N PRO A 12 -9.35 4.12 22.65
CA PRO A 12 -9.23 5.52 22.25
C PRO A 12 -9.12 6.43 23.48
N TYR A 13 -8.37 7.53 23.38
CA TYR A 13 -8.34 8.56 24.43
C TYR A 13 -9.65 9.35 24.46
N ASP A 14 -10.10 9.75 25.65
CA ASP A 14 -11.39 10.44 25.81
C ASP A 14 -11.47 11.77 25.07
N HIS A 15 -10.38 12.54 24.99
CA HIS A 15 -10.37 13.86 24.33
C HIS A 15 -10.45 13.79 22.80
N CYS A 16 -10.13 12.63 22.21
CA CYS A 16 -10.12 12.43 20.76
C CYS A 16 -11.09 11.35 20.27
N ARG A 17 -11.77 10.62 21.15
CA ARG A 17 -12.65 9.52 20.74
C ARG A 17 -13.87 10.02 19.95
N VAL A 18 -14.31 9.22 18.99
CA VAL A 18 -15.61 9.44 18.36
C VAL A 18 -16.70 9.05 19.37
N VAL A 19 -17.71 9.91 19.51
CA VAL A 19 -18.84 9.71 20.44
C VAL A 19 -20.09 9.49 19.62
N LEU A 20 -20.67 8.29 19.69
CA LEU A 20 -21.94 8.01 19.02
C LEU A 20 -23.09 8.66 19.77
N GLN A 21 -24.05 9.24 19.05
CA GLN A 21 -25.28 9.71 19.64
C GLN A 21 -26.01 8.52 20.30
N PRO A 22 -26.46 8.67 21.57
CA PRO A 22 -27.13 7.58 22.27
C PRO A 22 -28.38 7.14 21.52
N SER A 23 -28.49 5.83 21.27
CA SER A 23 -29.80 5.18 21.15
C SER A 23 -30.25 4.74 22.55
N ASP A 24 -31.53 4.41 22.73
CA ASP A 24 -32.14 4.04 24.02
C ASP A 24 -31.42 2.91 24.79
N MET A 25 -30.45 2.23 24.18
CA MET A 25 -29.72 1.08 24.71
C MET A 25 -28.18 1.26 24.78
N GLY A 26 -27.63 2.40 24.35
CA GLY A 26 -26.19 2.56 24.09
C GLY A 26 -25.51 3.69 24.86
N ASN A 27 -24.31 3.47 25.36
CA ASN A 27 -23.51 4.48 26.05
C ASN A 27 -22.63 5.35 25.11
N GLY A 28 -22.95 5.42 23.82
CA GLY A 28 -22.28 6.27 22.84
C GLY A 28 -20.82 5.90 22.53
N TYR A 29 -20.39 4.68 22.83
CA TYR A 29 -19.00 4.24 22.64
C TYR A 29 -18.78 3.46 21.35
N ILE A 30 -17.73 3.85 20.64
CA ILE A 30 -17.06 3.08 19.59
C ILE A 30 -15.53 3.24 19.74
N ASN A 31 -14.77 2.21 19.40
CA ASN A 31 -13.31 2.27 19.43
C ASN A 31 -12.77 2.95 18.15
N ALA A 32 -12.85 4.27 18.14
CA ALA A 32 -12.35 5.12 17.07
C ALA A 32 -11.92 6.49 17.63
N SER A 33 -10.97 7.15 16.95
CA SER A 33 -10.45 8.46 17.32
C SER A 33 -10.44 9.38 16.11
N TYR A 34 -10.79 10.65 16.30
CA TYR A 34 -10.48 11.69 15.32
C TYR A 34 -8.97 11.90 15.27
N VAL A 35 -8.44 12.05 14.07
CA VAL A 35 -7.01 12.24 13.83
C VAL A 35 -6.84 13.34 12.78
N ASP A 36 -5.84 14.20 12.99
CA ASP A 36 -5.59 15.32 12.11
C ASP A 36 -4.78 14.89 10.89
N SER A 37 -5.00 15.57 9.77
CA SER A 37 -4.07 15.61 8.64
C SER A 37 -3.32 16.95 8.68
N TYR A 38 -2.34 17.13 7.80
CA TYR A 38 -1.53 18.35 7.77
C TYR A 38 -2.40 19.59 7.50
N ARG A 39 -2.40 20.53 8.46
CA ARG A 39 -3.25 21.74 8.50
C ARG A 39 -4.77 21.47 8.37
N SER A 40 -5.22 20.24 8.64
CA SER A 40 -6.62 19.84 8.55
C SER A 40 -7.03 19.06 9.79
N SER A 41 -7.70 19.71 10.74
CA SER A 41 -8.14 19.06 11.97
C SER A 41 -9.28 18.08 11.70
N ARG A 42 -9.26 16.94 12.41
CA ARG A 42 -10.27 15.86 12.30
C ARG A 42 -10.54 15.39 10.87
N PHE A 43 -9.51 15.44 10.01
CA PHE A 43 -9.60 14.98 8.63
C PHE A 43 -9.86 13.47 8.56
N PHE A 44 -9.32 12.71 9.51
CA PHE A 44 -9.46 11.27 9.59
C PHE A 44 -10.23 10.82 10.84
N ILE A 45 -10.85 9.64 10.72
CA ILE A 45 -11.22 8.80 11.84
C ILE A 45 -10.37 7.53 11.77
N ALA A 46 -9.52 7.29 12.77
CA ALA A 46 -8.79 6.05 12.93
C ALA A 46 -9.58 5.07 13.82
N ALA A 47 -10.03 3.96 13.24
CA ALA A 47 -10.94 3.01 13.91
C ALA A 47 -10.36 1.59 13.97
N GLN A 48 -10.79 0.79 14.95
CA GLN A 48 -10.57 -0.65 14.91
C GLN A 48 -11.43 -1.29 13.79
N GLY A 49 -11.00 -2.44 13.28
CA GLY A 49 -11.84 -3.29 12.44
C GLY A 49 -13.04 -3.81 13.24
N PRO A 50 -14.28 -3.63 12.75
CA PRO A 50 -15.48 -4.03 13.47
C PRO A 50 -15.43 -5.47 13.99
N LEU A 51 -16.00 -5.69 15.17
CA LEU A 51 -16.39 -6.98 15.72
C LEU A 51 -17.84 -7.29 15.34
N PRO A 52 -18.29 -8.56 15.39
CA PRO A 52 -19.69 -8.93 15.16
C PRO A 52 -20.69 -8.05 15.93
N GLY A 53 -20.44 -7.81 17.22
CA GLY A 53 -21.31 -6.99 18.07
C GLY A 53 -21.17 -5.48 17.91
N THR A 54 -20.36 -5.00 16.95
CA THR A 54 -20.08 -3.56 16.74
C THR A 54 -20.26 -3.11 15.29
N VAL A 55 -20.75 -3.97 14.40
CA VAL A 55 -21.02 -3.61 12.99
C VAL A 55 -22.08 -2.50 12.90
N LEU A 56 -23.12 -2.58 13.73
CA LEU A 56 -24.14 -1.52 13.83
C LEU A 56 -23.52 -0.18 14.29
N ASP A 57 -22.72 -0.21 15.36
CA ASP A 57 -22.02 0.99 15.86
C ASP A 57 -21.15 1.61 14.76
N PHE A 58 -20.49 0.78 13.94
CA PHE A 58 -19.65 1.23 12.83
C PHE A 58 -20.45 1.97 11.76
N TRP A 59 -21.57 1.41 11.30
CA TRP A 59 -22.43 2.11 10.33
C TRP A 59 -23.11 3.34 10.91
N GLN A 60 -23.45 3.32 12.20
CA GLN A 60 -23.91 4.50 12.91
C GLN A 60 -22.85 5.61 12.90
N MET A 61 -21.57 5.27 13.13
CA MET A 61 -20.45 6.22 13.02
C MET A 61 -20.34 6.79 11.61
N VAL A 62 -20.34 5.94 10.58
CA VAL A 62 -20.26 6.36 9.18
C VAL A 62 -21.38 7.34 8.82
N TRP A 63 -22.61 7.04 9.26
CA TRP A 63 -23.74 7.94 9.06
C TRP A 63 -23.61 9.24 9.87
N GLN A 64 -23.32 9.16 11.17
CA GLN A 64 -23.26 10.33 12.04
C GLN A 64 -22.20 11.33 11.55
N GLU A 65 -21.01 10.82 11.24
CA GLU A 65 -19.86 11.62 10.85
C GLU A 65 -19.91 12.05 9.38
N LYS A 66 -20.95 11.65 8.64
CA LYS A 66 -21.11 11.93 7.20
C LYS A 66 -19.92 11.42 6.38
N THR A 67 -19.30 10.33 6.81
CA THR A 67 -18.18 9.69 6.11
C THR A 67 -18.64 9.20 4.74
N SER A 68 -17.96 9.64 3.69
CA SER A 68 -18.16 9.19 2.32
C SER A 68 -17.05 8.26 1.83
N VAL A 69 -15.92 8.18 2.54
CA VAL A 69 -14.76 7.35 2.17
C VAL A 69 -14.31 6.49 3.35
N ILE A 70 -14.17 5.19 3.10
CA ILE A 70 -13.63 4.20 4.02
C ILE A 70 -12.35 3.60 3.41
N VAL A 71 -11.27 3.54 4.19
CA VAL A 71 -10.01 2.89 3.81
C VAL A 71 -9.79 1.69 4.73
N MET A 72 -9.86 0.49 4.17
CA MET A 72 -9.66 -0.79 4.86
C MET A 72 -8.30 -1.37 4.48
N LEU A 73 -7.39 -1.47 5.45
CA LEU A 73 -5.99 -1.87 5.25
C LEU A 73 -5.68 -3.28 5.78
N THR A 74 -6.65 -4.19 5.78
CA THR A 74 -6.48 -5.55 6.35
C THR A 74 -7.36 -6.56 5.64
N GLY A 75 -6.94 -7.82 5.63
CA GLY A 75 -7.83 -8.94 5.31
C GLY A 75 -8.88 -9.15 6.40
N LEU A 76 -9.93 -9.92 6.10
CA LEU A 76 -10.87 -10.36 7.13
C LEU A 76 -10.20 -11.37 8.08
N VAL A 77 -9.42 -12.28 7.50
CA VAL A 77 -8.66 -13.32 8.19
C VAL A 77 -7.22 -13.29 7.68
N GLU A 78 -6.28 -13.38 8.61
CA GLU A 78 -4.84 -13.28 8.40
C GLU A 78 -4.19 -14.29 9.35
N GLN A 79 -3.37 -15.23 8.84
CA GLN A 79 -2.82 -16.36 9.60
C GLN A 79 -3.85 -17.09 10.48
N ASN A 80 -5.00 -17.43 9.89
CA ASN A 80 -6.12 -18.10 10.58
C ASN A 80 -6.68 -17.31 11.79
N LYS A 81 -6.41 -16.00 11.89
CA LYS A 81 -6.95 -15.12 12.92
C LYS A 81 -7.84 -14.07 12.29
N THR A 82 -9.06 -13.93 12.79
CA THR A 82 -9.99 -12.88 12.39
C THR A 82 -9.42 -11.51 12.77
N LYS A 83 -9.18 -10.66 11.77
CA LYS A 83 -8.68 -9.30 11.93
C LYS A 83 -9.78 -8.26 11.86
N CYS A 84 -10.82 -8.53 11.08
CA CYS A 84 -11.95 -7.64 10.87
C CYS A 84 -13.19 -8.48 10.57
N GLU A 85 -14.33 -8.10 11.13
CA GLU A 85 -15.61 -8.65 10.69
C GLU A 85 -15.98 -8.07 9.32
N GLN A 86 -16.63 -8.87 8.47
CA GLN A 86 -17.20 -8.33 7.24
C GLN A 86 -18.41 -7.48 7.61
N TYR A 87 -18.29 -6.16 7.42
CA TYR A 87 -19.34 -5.20 7.76
C TYR A 87 -20.15 -4.74 6.54
N TRP A 88 -19.95 -5.36 5.37
CA TRP A 88 -20.64 -5.01 4.14
C TRP A 88 -21.37 -6.22 3.54
N PRO A 89 -22.48 -5.99 2.81
CA PRO A 89 -23.21 -7.05 2.13
C PRO A 89 -22.62 -7.40 0.77
N GLU A 90 -23.01 -8.55 0.24
CA GLU A 90 -22.80 -8.89 -1.19
C GLU A 90 -23.80 -8.17 -2.11
N GLN A 91 -25.01 -7.89 -1.62
CA GLN A 91 -26.02 -7.13 -2.36
C GLN A 91 -26.68 -6.09 -1.47
N GLU A 92 -27.40 -6.50 -0.43
CA GLU A 92 -28.05 -5.60 0.52
C GLU A 92 -28.14 -6.25 1.89
N GLN A 93 -27.98 -5.45 2.95
CA GLN A 93 -28.21 -5.90 4.32
C GLN A 93 -28.67 -4.74 5.21
N VAL A 94 -29.55 -5.06 6.16
CA VAL A 94 -30.03 -4.14 7.19
C VAL A 94 -29.21 -4.31 8.47
N TYR A 95 -28.67 -3.21 8.98
CA TYR A 95 -27.97 -3.09 10.25
C TYR A 95 -28.76 -2.09 11.12
N GLY A 96 -29.66 -2.59 11.96
CA GLY A 96 -30.53 -1.74 12.78
C GLY A 96 -31.41 -0.83 11.92
N GLU A 97 -31.23 0.49 12.03
CA GLU A 97 -31.94 1.49 11.23
C GLU A 97 -31.25 1.83 9.89
N PHE A 98 -30.12 1.18 9.58
CA PHE A 98 -29.34 1.44 8.38
C PHE A 98 -29.49 0.30 7.36
N THR A 99 -29.85 0.63 6.13
CA THR A 99 -29.75 -0.28 4.98
C THR A 99 -28.50 0.07 4.21
N VAL A 100 -27.64 -0.92 3.98
CA VAL A 100 -26.44 -0.80 3.14
C VAL A 100 -26.67 -1.64 1.90
N THR A 101 -26.53 -1.03 0.72
CA THR A 101 -26.69 -1.70 -0.57
C THR A 101 -25.40 -1.55 -1.36
N LEU A 102 -24.85 -2.64 -1.90
CA LEU A 102 -23.70 -2.60 -2.80
C LEU A 102 -24.15 -2.21 -4.21
N ASN A 103 -23.71 -1.04 -4.67
CA ASN A 103 -24.05 -0.54 -6.01
C ASN A 103 -23.02 -0.92 -7.07
N ASN A 104 -21.73 -0.95 -6.71
CA ASN A 104 -20.65 -1.25 -7.65
C ASN A 104 -19.43 -1.84 -6.93
N ILE A 105 -18.70 -2.71 -7.62
CA ILE A 105 -17.42 -3.25 -7.20
C ILE A 105 -16.42 -3.19 -8.35
N ARG A 106 -15.21 -2.72 -8.06
CA ARG A 106 -14.08 -2.71 -9.00
C ARG A 106 -12.89 -3.37 -8.33
N THR A 107 -12.31 -4.35 -9.01
CA THR A 107 -11.14 -5.08 -8.51
C THR A 107 -9.96 -4.84 -9.43
N THR A 108 -8.85 -4.42 -8.84
CA THR A 108 -7.55 -4.26 -9.47
C THR A 108 -6.51 -5.02 -8.66
N THR A 109 -5.28 -5.18 -9.17
CA THR A 109 -4.20 -5.86 -8.46
C THR A 109 -4.01 -5.26 -7.07
N GLY A 110 -4.42 -5.97 -6.02
CA GLY A 110 -4.21 -5.57 -4.65
C GLY A 110 -5.16 -4.53 -4.06
N LEU A 111 -6.17 -4.09 -4.80
CA LEU A 111 -7.16 -3.11 -4.34
C LEU A 111 -8.56 -3.47 -4.84
N VAL A 112 -9.51 -3.57 -3.90
CA VAL A 112 -10.94 -3.71 -4.19
C VAL A 112 -11.64 -2.41 -3.79
N THR A 113 -12.35 -1.79 -4.72
CA THR A 113 -13.17 -0.60 -4.47
C THR A 113 -14.64 -0.97 -4.49
N ARG A 114 -15.39 -0.62 -3.43
CA ARG A 114 -16.83 -0.85 -3.32
C ARG A 114 -17.56 0.47 -3.17
N ILE A 115 -18.65 0.65 -3.91
CA ILE A 115 -19.54 1.80 -3.78
C ILE A 115 -20.84 1.33 -3.16
N PHE A 116 -21.16 1.87 -1.98
CA PHE A 116 -22.36 1.55 -1.23
C PHE A 116 -23.37 2.70 -1.28
N CYS A 117 -24.66 2.35 -1.29
CA CYS A 117 -25.76 3.21 -0.90
C CYS A 117 -26.05 2.97 0.58
N LEU A 118 -25.87 3.98 1.43
CA LEU A 118 -26.22 3.95 2.84
C LEU A 118 -27.50 4.74 3.07
N GLN A 119 -28.55 4.08 3.53
CA GLN A 119 -29.87 4.65 3.78
C GLN A 119 -30.24 4.49 5.26
N LYS A 120 -30.67 5.57 5.91
CA LYS A 120 -31.20 5.51 7.29
C LYS A 120 -32.73 5.54 7.28
N ALA A 121 -33.37 4.71 8.08
CA ALA A 121 -34.82 4.71 8.25
C ALA A 121 -35.34 6.11 8.66
N GLY A 122 -36.43 6.56 8.05
CA GLY A 122 -37.00 7.89 8.29
C GLY A 122 -36.24 9.07 7.68
N CYS A 123 -35.07 8.85 7.07
CA CYS A 123 -34.36 9.88 6.31
C CYS A 123 -34.65 9.73 4.81
N ALA A 124 -34.95 10.82 4.09
CA ALA A 124 -35.31 10.72 2.67
C ALA A 124 -34.10 10.55 1.73
N LEU A 125 -32.92 11.05 2.12
CA LEU A 125 -31.75 11.09 1.25
C LEU A 125 -30.74 10.00 1.62
N PRO A 126 -30.46 9.04 0.71
CA PRO A 126 -29.36 8.10 0.88
C PRO A 126 -28.01 8.81 0.71
N ARG A 127 -26.93 8.14 1.15
CA ARG A 127 -25.56 8.62 1.01
C ARG A 127 -24.70 7.59 0.29
N ALA A 128 -23.89 8.05 -0.65
CA ALA A 128 -22.89 7.21 -1.28
C ALA A 128 -21.66 7.08 -0.35
N VAL A 129 -21.23 5.84 -0.09
CA VAL A 129 -20.01 5.55 0.68
C VAL A 129 -19.10 4.69 -0.17
N GLU A 130 -17.87 5.14 -0.40
CA GLU A 130 -16.87 4.42 -1.18
C GLU A 130 -15.83 3.81 -0.25
N GLN A 131 -15.64 2.50 -0.35
CA GLN A 131 -14.66 1.75 0.42
C GLN A 131 -13.50 1.33 -0.48
N PHE A 132 -12.29 1.72 -0.11
CA PHE A 132 -11.04 1.24 -0.67
C PHE A 132 -10.47 0.14 0.23
N HIS A 133 -10.45 -1.10 -0.25
CA HIS A 133 -9.94 -2.26 0.46
C HIS A 133 -8.59 -2.69 -0.10
N TYR A 134 -7.51 -2.26 0.57
CA TYR A 134 -6.14 -2.56 0.21
C TYR A 134 -5.71 -3.94 0.73
N GLN A 135 -5.30 -4.82 -0.17
CA GLN A 135 -5.03 -6.24 0.10
C GLN A 135 -3.53 -6.60 0.09
N LEU A 136 -2.65 -5.70 -0.35
CA LEU A 136 -1.21 -5.98 -0.46
C LEU A 136 -0.42 -5.70 0.83
N TRP A 137 -1.10 -5.49 1.96
CA TRP A 137 -0.42 -5.31 3.24
C TRP A 137 -0.33 -6.64 3.98
N PRO A 138 0.87 -7.25 4.09
CA PRO A 138 1.02 -8.56 4.70
C PRO A 138 0.80 -8.54 6.22
N ASP A 139 0.48 -9.71 6.76
CA ASP A 139 0.25 -9.96 8.18
C ASP A 139 1.45 -9.59 9.05
N HIS A 140 2.66 -9.90 8.56
CA HIS A 140 3.94 -9.51 9.15
C HIS A 140 4.70 -8.63 8.15
N GLY A 141 5.23 -7.51 8.63
CA GLY A 141 6.00 -6.58 7.81
C GLY A 141 5.17 -5.48 7.14
N VAL A 142 5.60 -5.09 5.95
CA VAL A 142 5.15 -3.93 5.20
C VAL A 142 4.94 -4.29 3.74
N PRO A 143 4.16 -3.51 2.96
CA PRO A 143 3.99 -3.75 1.53
C PRO A 143 5.34 -3.80 0.80
N ARG A 144 5.49 -4.73 -0.14
CA ARG A 144 6.71 -4.84 -0.97
C ARG A 144 6.85 -3.70 -1.98
N ASN A 145 5.72 -3.17 -2.46
CA ASN A 145 5.66 -2.10 -3.43
C ASN A 145 5.03 -0.84 -2.80
N PRO A 146 5.82 0.20 -2.49
CA PRO A 146 5.31 1.43 -1.89
C PRO A 146 4.42 2.25 -2.84
N ALA A 147 4.63 2.17 -4.16
CA ALA A 147 3.86 2.90 -5.17
C ALA A 147 2.34 2.69 -5.06
N GLN A 148 1.92 1.46 -4.76
CA GLN A 148 0.49 1.13 -4.65
C GLN A 148 -0.17 1.82 -3.44
N LEU A 149 0.58 2.01 -2.35
CA LEU A 149 0.08 2.76 -1.20
C LEU A 149 0.01 4.27 -1.50
N LEU A 150 0.98 4.82 -2.24
CA LEU A 150 0.95 6.20 -2.72
C LEU A 150 -0.27 6.45 -3.62
N CYS A 151 -0.51 5.55 -4.57
CA CYS A 151 -1.68 5.60 -5.45
C CYS A 151 -2.98 5.62 -4.62
N LEU A 152 -3.09 4.79 -3.58
CA LEU A 152 -4.24 4.80 -2.69
C LEU A 152 -4.41 6.15 -1.96
N VAL A 153 -3.33 6.76 -1.45
CA VAL A 153 -3.38 8.10 -0.84
C VAL A 153 -3.87 9.16 -1.84
N GLU A 154 -3.39 9.10 -3.09
CA GLU A 154 -3.83 10.01 -4.16
C GLU A 154 -5.31 9.81 -4.50
N MET A 155 -5.76 8.57 -4.67
CA MET A 155 -7.17 8.24 -4.94
C MET A 155 -8.10 8.77 -3.84
N VAL A 156 -7.74 8.55 -2.57
CA VAL A 156 -8.53 9.02 -1.42
C VAL A 156 -8.57 10.55 -1.39
N ASN A 157 -7.44 11.23 -1.53
CA ASN A 157 -7.40 12.70 -1.52
C ASN A 157 -8.16 13.31 -2.70
N LYS A 158 -8.04 12.74 -3.90
CA LYS A 158 -8.80 13.15 -5.08
C LYS A 158 -10.30 13.01 -4.84
N ARG A 159 -10.73 11.86 -4.30
CA ARG A 159 -12.15 11.60 -4.01
C ARG A 159 -12.73 12.58 -2.97
N VAL A 160 -11.94 12.91 -1.94
CA VAL A 160 -12.33 13.91 -0.92
C VAL A 160 -12.42 15.30 -1.53
N LEU A 161 -11.51 15.66 -2.44
CA LEU A 161 -11.53 16.95 -3.12
C LEU A 161 -12.74 17.10 -4.06
N GLU A 162 -13.08 16.05 -4.81
CA GLU A 162 -14.18 16.04 -5.78
C GLU A 162 -15.57 16.08 -5.12
N ALA A 163 -15.74 15.41 -3.99
CA ALA A 163 -16.98 15.47 -3.22
C ALA A 163 -16.68 15.50 -1.71
N PRO A 164 -16.40 16.71 -1.17
CA PRO A 164 -16.14 16.93 0.24
C PRO A 164 -17.34 16.50 1.09
N ALA A 165 -17.06 15.77 2.17
CA ALA A 165 -18.08 15.29 3.09
C ALA A 165 -17.51 15.31 4.53
N GLY A 166 -17.80 14.28 5.31
CA GLY A 166 -17.19 14.05 6.61
C GLY A 166 -15.76 13.53 6.57
N PRO A 167 -15.19 13.19 7.74
CA PRO A 167 -13.86 12.61 7.84
C PRO A 167 -13.70 11.31 7.07
N VAL A 168 -12.50 11.07 6.55
CA VAL A 168 -12.11 9.79 5.95
C VAL A 168 -11.92 8.76 7.07
N LEU A 169 -12.68 7.67 7.03
CA LEU A 169 -12.54 6.60 8.00
C LEU A 169 -11.44 5.63 7.54
N VAL A 170 -10.37 5.51 8.30
CA VAL A 170 -9.27 4.58 8.04
C VAL A 170 -9.23 3.52 9.13
N HIS A 171 -9.21 2.25 8.74
CA HIS A 171 -9.10 1.16 9.71
C HIS A 171 -8.24 0.00 9.19
N CYS A 172 -7.72 -0.77 10.14
CA CYS A 172 -7.10 -2.07 9.91
C CYS A 172 -7.73 -3.06 10.90
N SER A 173 -6.94 -3.88 11.59
CA SER A 173 -7.47 -4.67 12.71
C SER A 173 -7.63 -3.86 14.00
N ALA A 174 -6.54 -3.32 14.56
CA ALA A 174 -6.57 -2.51 15.78
C ALA A 174 -6.77 -1.00 15.54
N GLY A 175 -6.58 -0.56 14.29
CA GLY A 175 -6.67 0.87 13.92
C GLY A 175 -5.48 1.71 14.36
N ILE A 176 -4.28 1.14 14.46
CA ILE A 176 -3.08 1.86 14.96
C ILE A 176 -1.82 1.66 14.08
N GLY A 177 -1.55 0.44 13.61
CA GLY A 177 -0.35 0.12 12.82
C GLY A 177 -0.47 0.62 11.38
N ARG A 178 -1.05 -0.22 10.50
CA ARG A 178 -1.27 0.11 9.07
C ARG A 178 -2.05 1.41 8.89
N THR A 179 -3.10 1.60 9.70
CA THR A 179 -3.88 2.84 9.79
C THR A 179 -3.02 4.05 10.11
N GLY A 180 -2.14 3.95 11.12
CA GLY A 180 -1.26 5.05 11.48
C GLY A 180 -0.23 5.36 10.41
N THR A 181 0.33 4.35 9.76
CA THR A 181 1.26 4.53 8.64
C THR A 181 0.60 5.22 7.44
N PHE A 182 -0.62 4.83 7.08
CA PHE A 182 -1.37 5.49 6.00
C PHE A 182 -1.65 6.96 6.31
N ILE A 183 -2.14 7.27 7.52
CA ILE A 183 -2.43 8.64 7.95
C ILE A 183 -1.16 9.48 8.03
N ALA A 184 -0.07 8.92 8.57
CA ALA A 184 1.22 9.60 8.63
C ALA A 184 1.76 9.92 7.23
N LEU A 185 1.63 9.00 6.28
CA LEU A 185 2.05 9.21 4.89
C LEU A 185 1.29 10.38 4.25
N ASP A 186 -0.04 10.41 4.38
CA ASP A 186 -0.86 11.53 3.91
C ASP A 186 -0.41 12.88 4.51
N PHE A 187 -0.23 12.92 5.84
CA PHE A 187 0.24 14.10 6.54
C PHE A 187 1.60 14.56 6.00
N LEU A 188 2.56 13.65 5.87
CA LEU A 188 3.93 13.95 5.50
C LEU A 188 4.08 14.37 4.04
N LEU A 189 3.29 13.78 3.11
CA LEU A 189 3.26 14.21 1.72
C LEU A 189 2.70 15.64 1.59
N LYS A 190 1.62 15.95 2.32
CA LYS A 190 1.06 17.31 2.38
C LYS A 190 2.04 18.30 3.01
N MET A 191 2.73 17.92 4.08
CA MET A 191 3.77 18.73 4.72
C MET A 191 4.95 19.00 3.77
N GLY A 192 5.48 17.96 3.12
CA GLY A 192 6.58 18.07 2.18
C GLY A 192 6.24 18.99 1.01
N LYS A 193 5.02 18.87 0.46
CA LYS A 193 4.53 19.76 -0.59
C LYS A 193 4.38 21.22 -0.14
N ALA A 194 3.93 21.44 1.09
CA ALA A 194 3.64 22.79 1.60
C ALA A 194 4.86 23.52 2.16
N GLU A 195 5.82 22.80 2.74
CA GLU A 195 6.97 23.39 3.45
C GLU A 195 8.32 23.10 2.81
N GLY A 196 8.40 22.17 1.84
CA GLY A 196 9.67 21.70 1.29
C GLY A 196 10.52 20.90 2.30
N LYS A 197 9.93 20.50 3.42
CA LYS A 197 10.55 19.68 4.48
C LYS A 197 9.53 18.74 5.11
N VAL A 198 10.02 17.68 5.73
CA VAL A 198 9.20 16.68 6.43
C VAL A 198 9.80 16.39 7.80
N ASP A 199 8.94 16.10 8.79
CA ASP A 199 9.35 15.66 10.12
C ASP A 199 8.54 14.42 10.53
N VAL A 200 9.10 13.25 10.22
CA VAL A 200 8.44 11.96 10.46
C VAL A 200 8.29 11.69 11.95
N PHE A 201 9.29 12.05 12.76
CA PHE A 201 9.25 11.83 14.21
C PHE A 201 8.15 12.66 14.85
N GLN A 202 8.12 13.97 14.59
CA GLN A 202 7.10 14.86 15.13
C GLN A 202 5.70 14.49 14.62
N CYS A 203 5.57 14.10 13.34
CA CYS A 203 4.30 13.60 12.81
C CYS A 203 3.79 12.41 13.61
N VAL A 204 4.60 11.35 13.75
CA VAL A 204 4.19 10.13 14.47
C VAL A 204 3.94 10.42 15.96
N GLN A 205 4.73 11.30 16.59
CA GLN A 205 4.49 11.77 17.95
C GLN A 205 3.10 12.41 18.08
N ARG A 206 2.74 13.35 17.20
CA ARG A 206 1.42 14.01 17.21
C ARG A 206 0.27 13.03 16.99
N LEU A 207 0.42 12.08 16.06
CA LEU A 207 -0.59 11.03 15.87
C LEU A 207 -0.79 10.20 17.14
N ARG A 208 0.29 9.94 17.88
CA ARG A 208 0.24 9.21 19.16
C ARG A 208 -0.40 10.00 20.30
N GLU A 209 -0.48 11.33 20.22
CA GLU A 209 -1.24 12.18 21.15
C GLU A 209 -2.75 12.09 20.91
N GLN A 210 -3.18 11.70 19.70
CA GLN A 210 -4.59 11.56 19.32
C GLN A 210 -5.11 10.11 19.43
N ARG A 211 -4.25 9.12 19.18
CA ARG A 211 -4.57 7.69 19.32
C ARG A 211 -3.33 6.88 19.71
N VAL A 212 -3.49 5.96 20.66
CA VAL A 212 -2.39 5.16 21.19
C VAL A 212 -1.63 4.38 20.11
N ASN A 213 -0.30 4.35 20.19
CA ASN A 213 0.59 3.50 19.37
C ASN A 213 0.41 3.61 17.84
N MET A 214 0.00 4.78 17.33
CA MET A 214 -0.01 5.06 15.89
C MET A 214 1.38 4.82 15.30
N VAL A 215 1.44 4.11 14.16
CA VAL A 215 2.65 3.49 13.60
C VAL A 215 3.28 2.55 14.64
N GLN A 216 2.84 1.30 14.64
CA GLN A 216 2.99 0.39 15.77
C GLN A 216 4.38 -0.24 15.85
N THR A 217 5.00 -0.57 14.71
CA THR A 217 6.26 -1.30 14.67
C THR A 217 7.39 -0.49 14.04
N LYS A 218 8.65 -0.88 14.32
CA LYS A 218 9.83 -0.24 13.74
C LYS A 218 9.86 -0.41 12.22
N GLU A 219 9.42 -1.55 11.72
CA GLU A 219 9.35 -1.88 10.30
C GLU A 219 8.37 -0.93 9.59
N GLN A 220 7.20 -0.68 10.18
CA GLN A 220 6.23 0.32 9.68
C GLN A 220 6.79 1.74 9.68
N TYR A 221 7.56 2.11 10.72
CA TYR A 221 8.22 3.41 10.79
C TYR A 221 9.32 3.56 9.74
N THR A 222 10.10 2.50 9.48
CA THR A 222 11.14 2.47 8.44
C THR A 222 10.50 2.58 7.05
N PHE A 223 9.48 1.77 6.79
CA PHE A 223 8.71 1.81 5.55
C PHE A 223 8.07 3.17 5.28
N LEU A 224 7.65 3.89 6.34
CA LEU A 224 7.13 5.24 6.19
C LEU A 224 8.16 6.20 5.58
N TYR A 225 9.46 6.07 5.89
CA TYR A 225 10.51 6.84 5.23
C TYR A 225 10.69 6.42 3.77
N GLU A 226 10.67 5.11 3.50
CA GLU A 226 10.85 4.56 2.14
C GLU A 226 9.75 5.05 1.19
N VAL A 227 8.48 4.88 1.59
CA VAL A 227 7.33 5.31 0.78
C VAL A 227 7.24 6.84 0.67
N LEU A 228 7.64 7.58 1.71
CA LEU A 228 7.69 9.04 1.66
C LEU A 228 8.75 9.54 0.69
N LEU A 229 9.94 8.93 0.71
CA LEU A 229 11.01 9.22 -0.24
C LEU A 229 10.53 9.00 -1.67
N GLU A 230 9.82 7.88 -1.90
CA GLU A 230 9.26 7.59 -3.22
C GLU A 230 8.25 8.65 -3.67
N GLY A 231 7.28 8.96 -2.81
CA GLY A 231 6.24 9.94 -3.12
C GLY A 231 6.78 11.36 -3.35
N LEU A 232 7.84 11.75 -2.64
CA LEU A 232 8.46 13.08 -2.79
C LEU A 232 9.40 13.17 -4.00
N LEU A 233 10.05 12.08 -4.41
CA LEU A 233 10.95 12.06 -5.57
C LEU A 233 10.18 11.92 -6.90
N CYS A 234 9.17 11.06 -6.95
CA CYS A 234 8.44 10.76 -8.19
C CYS A 234 7.25 11.68 -8.40
N GLY A 235 6.49 11.99 -7.35
CA GLY A 235 5.13 12.51 -7.50
C GLY A 235 4.23 11.56 -8.29
N SER A 236 3.16 12.11 -8.86
CA SER A 236 2.22 11.35 -9.70
C SER A 236 2.67 11.38 -11.16
N THR A 237 3.13 10.25 -11.67
CA THR A 237 3.61 10.07 -13.05
C THR A 237 2.60 9.33 -13.94
N GLY A 238 1.44 8.95 -13.39
CA GLY A 238 0.39 8.26 -14.14
C GLY A 238 -0.32 9.19 -15.13
N VAL A 239 -0.42 8.77 -16.39
CA VAL A 239 -1.06 9.53 -17.46
C VAL A 239 -2.27 8.75 -18.02
N PRO A 240 -3.48 9.34 -18.06
CA PRO A 240 -4.62 8.72 -18.73
C PRO A 240 -4.34 8.44 -20.20
N VAL A 241 -4.85 7.33 -20.73
CA VAL A 241 -4.58 6.89 -22.12
C VAL A 241 -5.01 7.97 -23.13
N GLU A 242 -6.14 8.61 -22.89
CA GLU A 242 -6.68 9.71 -23.69
C GLU A 242 -5.75 10.93 -23.73
N SER A 243 -4.86 11.08 -22.74
CA SER A 243 -3.95 12.21 -22.61
C SER A 243 -2.53 11.91 -23.10
N ILE A 244 -2.19 10.66 -23.42
CA ILE A 244 -0.81 10.24 -23.69
C ILE A 244 -0.14 11.03 -24.83
N THR A 245 -0.89 11.26 -25.92
CA THR A 245 -0.40 12.00 -27.09
C THR A 245 -0.03 13.44 -26.74
N SER A 246 -0.88 14.09 -25.93
CA SER A 246 -0.62 15.46 -25.48
C SER A 246 0.55 15.53 -24.51
N HIS A 247 0.68 14.54 -23.63
CA HIS A 247 1.76 14.45 -22.66
C HIS A 247 3.13 14.28 -23.35
N ILE A 248 3.23 13.36 -24.33
CA ILE A 248 4.47 13.15 -25.11
C ILE A 248 4.91 14.44 -25.81
N ARG A 249 3.97 15.18 -26.41
CA ARG A 249 4.29 16.46 -27.06
C ARG A 249 4.85 17.47 -26.06
N CYS A 250 4.25 17.59 -24.88
CA CYS A 250 4.73 18.46 -23.82
C CYS A 250 6.15 18.08 -23.37
N LEU A 251 6.45 16.78 -23.24
CA LEU A 251 7.78 16.29 -22.89
C LEU A 251 8.83 16.71 -23.93
N GLN A 252 8.53 16.52 -25.22
CA GLN A 252 9.42 16.90 -26.33
C GLN A 252 9.65 18.41 -26.41
N GLU A 253 8.60 19.22 -26.24
CA GLU A 253 8.72 20.68 -26.19
C GLU A 253 9.59 21.14 -25.01
N SER A 254 9.47 20.46 -23.86
CA SER A 254 10.24 20.79 -22.65
C SER A 254 11.75 20.55 -22.81
N GLU A 255 12.16 19.56 -23.61
CA GLU A 255 13.58 19.27 -23.90
C GLU A 255 14.28 20.41 -24.65
N THR A 256 13.54 21.11 -25.52
CA THR A 256 14.08 22.26 -26.27
C THR A 256 14.28 23.50 -25.39
N SER A 257 13.61 23.57 -24.24
CA SER A 257 13.78 24.64 -23.26
C SER A 257 14.87 24.25 -22.24
N ARG A 258 16.00 24.98 -22.24
CA ARG A 258 17.14 24.71 -21.32
C ARG A 258 16.81 24.83 -19.83
N HIS A 259 15.62 25.27 -19.45
CA HIS A 259 15.27 25.62 -18.07
C HIS A 259 14.32 24.62 -17.40
N ASN A 260 13.74 23.65 -18.13
CA ASN A 260 12.82 22.67 -17.56
C ASN A 260 12.74 21.36 -18.38
N ASN A 261 13.85 20.63 -18.53
CA ASN A 261 13.79 19.28 -19.10
C ASN A 261 13.13 18.31 -18.08
N VAL A 262 11.88 17.94 -18.35
CA VAL A 262 11.07 17.07 -17.48
C VAL A 262 11.61 15.64 -17.48
N LEU A 263 11.93 15.09 -18.65
CA LEU A 263 12.47 13.74 -18.81
C LEU A 263 13.78 13.53 -18.04
N GLU A 264 14.67 14.52 -18.09
CA GLU A 264 15.94 14.48 -17.35
C GLU A 264 15.71 14.45 -15.82
N LYS A 265 14.69 15.18 -15.33
CA LYS A 265 14.33 15.16 -13.91
C LYS A 265 13.74 13.81 -13.50
N GLU A 266 12.84 13.27 -14.31
CA GLU A 266 12.26 11.93 -14.08
C GLU A 266 13.33 10.84 -14.10
N PHE A 267 14.23 10.87 -15.08
CA PHE A 267 15.31 9.89 -15.18
C PHE A 267 16.30 10.01 -14.01
N LYS A 268 16.63 11.23 -13.56
CA LYS A 268 17.42 11.44 -12.33
C LYS A 268 16.73 10.90 -11.08
N ALA A 269 15.40 10.96 -11.00
CA ALA A 269 14.68 10.32 -9.91
C ALA A 269 14.87 8.80 -9.96
N LEU A 270 14.70 8.17 -11.14
CA LEU A 270 14.94 6.73 -11.35
C LEU A 270 16.38 6.30 -10.97
N GLN A 271 17.37 7.13 -11.27
CA GLN A 271 18.76 6.87 -10.88
C GLN A 271 18.94 6.84 -9.36
N LYS A 272 18.30 7.76 -8.62
CA LYS A 272 18.34 7.75 -7.14
C LYS A 272 17.72 6.48 -6.56
N PHE A 273 16.63 5.98 -7.14
CA PHE A 273 16.09 4.68 -6.72
C PHE A 273 17.08 3.55 -6.98
N SER A 274 17.76 3.59 -8.12
CA SER A 274 18.78 2.59 -8.44
C SER A 274 19.90 2.58 -7.40
N GLU A 275 20.36 3.75 -6.94
CA GLU A 275 21.34 3.88 -5.85
C GLU A 275 20.84 3.29 -4.53
N LEU A 276 19.55 3.48 -4.20
CA LEU A 276 18.95 2.90 -2.99
C LEU A 276 18.88 1.37 -3.08
N PHE A 277 18.48 0.84 -4.23
CA PHE A 277 18.34 -0.61 -4.43
C PHE A 277 19.69 -1.32 -4.61
N GLN A 278 20.75 -0.62 -5.01
CA GLN A 278 22.12 -1.16 -4.99
C GLN A 278 22.61 -1.56 -3.59
N LEU A 279 21.93 -1.09 -2.53
CA LEU A 279 22.22 -1.51 -1.15
C LEU A 279 21.68 -2.91 -0.81
N LEU A 280 20.88 -3.52 -1.69
CA LEU A 280 20.39 -4.87 -1.46
C LEU A 280 21.54 -5.88 -1.47
N PRO A 281 21.54 -6.87 -0.56
CA PRO A 281 22.64 -7.84 -0.48
C PRO A 281 22.73 -8.68 -1.76
N CYS A 282 23.95 -8.79 -2.31
CA CYS A 282 24.30 -9.67 -3.44
C CYS A 282 25.29 -10.75 -3.00
N ARG A 283 25.19 -11.25 -1.76
CA ARG A 283 26.24 -12.07 -1.13
C ARG A 283 26.51 -13.35 -1.89
N GLU A 284 25.47 -13.96 -2.46
CA GLU A 284 25.63 -15.18 -3.25
C GLU A 284 26.40 -14.93 -4.55
N ALA A 285 26.09 -13.81 -5.21
CA ALA A 285 26.73 -13.40 -6.45
C ALA A 285 28.20 -13.00 -6.25
N GLU A 286 28.54 -12.48 -5.07
CA GLU A 286 29.88 -12.01 -4.68
C GLU A 286 30.83 -13.14 -4.26
N LYS A 287 30.33 -14.37 -4.03
CA LYS A 287 31.19 -15.52 -3.67
C LYS A 287 32.29 -15.75 -4.71
N PRO A 288 33.54 -16.04 -4.29
CA PRO A 288 34.64 -16.28 -5.24
C PRO A 288 34.35 -17.36 -6.29
N SER A 289 33.58 -18.40 -5.94
CA SER A 289 33.15 -19.46 -6.86
C SER A 289 32.15 -19.00 -7.92
N ASN A 290 31.39 -17.94 -7.63
CA ASN A 290 30.31 -17.42 -8.47
C ASN A 290 30.72 -16.19 -9.28
N GLN A 291 31.77 -15.47 -8.86
CA GLN A 291 32.29 -14.31 -9.59
C GLN A 291 32.56 -14.59 -11.09
N PRO A 292 33.18 -15.73 -11.49
CA PRO A 292 33.39 -16.04 -12.92
C PRO A 292 32.11 -16.32 -13.70
N LYS A 293 30.97 -16.54 -13.02
CA LYS A 293 29.66 -16.77 -13.64
C LYS A 293 28.95 -15.45 -13.98
N ASN A 294 29.47 -14.30 -13.54
CA ASN A 294 28.91 -12.98 -13.79
C ASN A 294 29.60 -12.32 -15.00
N ARG A 295 28.83 -11.97 -16.04
CA ARG A 295 29.36 -11.32 -17.24
C ARG A 295 29.84 -9.90 -16.96
N LYS A 296 29.20 -9.18 -16.04
CA LYS A 296 29.55 -7.83 -15.61
C LYS A 296 29.62 -7.76 -14.08
N PRO A 297 30.79 -7.40 -13.48
CA PRO A 297 30.95 -7.38 -12.02
C PRO A 297 29.99 -6.44 -11.28
N GLY A 298 29.55 -5.34 -11.91
CA GLY A 298 28.63 -4.38 -11.30
C GLY A 298 27.14 -4.66 -11.56
N ILE A 299 26.79 -5.77 -12.22
CA ILE A 299 25.40 -6.15 -12.49
C ILE A 299 25.16 -7.52 -11.86
N LEU A 300 24.79 -7.49 -10.58
CA LEU A 300 24.61 -8.68 -9.75
C LEU A 300 23.15 -8.81 -9.32
N PRO A 301 22.61 -10.04 -9.22
CA PRO A 301 21.27 -10.25 -8.70
C PRO A 301 21.26 -10.05 -7.19
N ALA A 302 20.29 -9.31 -6.67
CA ALA A 302 20.02 -9.26 -5.24
C ALA A 302 19.58 -10.65 -4.74
N ASP A 303 20.06 -11.04 -3.55
CA ASP A 303 19.77 -12.34 -2.94
C ASP A 303 18.27 -12.57 -2.75
N SER A 304 17.51 -11.50 -2.53
CA SER A 304 16.05 -11.53 -2.33
C SER A 304 15.25 -11.83 -3.61
N CYS A 305 15.85 -11.69 -4.78
CA CYS A 305 15.15 -11.77 -6.07
C CYS A 305 15.73 -12.83 -7.01
N ARG A 306 16.79 -13.54 -6.61
CA ARG A 306 17.46 -14.51 -7.46
C ARG A 306 16.72 -15.85 -7.50
N PRO A 307 16.78 -16.58 -8.62
CA PRO A 307 16.42 -17.99 -8.66
C PRO A 307 17.43 -18.85 -7.89
N ILE A 308 16.97 -20.03 -7.49
CA ILE A 308 17.73 -21.07 -6.79
C ILE A 308 17.72 -22.30 -7.71
N LEU A 309 18.89 -22.71 -8.20
CA LEU A 309 19.00 -23.86 -9.09
C LEU A 309 19.08 -25.14 -8.26
N MET A 310 18.04 -25.95 -8.30
CA MET A 310 17.94 -27.22 -7.58
C MET A 310 18.38 -28.41 -8.44
N SER A 311 18.30 -28.30 -9.77
CA SER A 311 18.82 -29.34 -10.68
C SER A 311 20.32 -29.22 -10.99
N SER A 312 20.92 -28.07 -10.70
CA SER A 312 22.38 -27.86 -10.76
C SER A 312 22.88 -27.71 -9.33
N LEU A 313 23.50 -28.74 -8.76
CA LEU A 313 24.06 -28.69 -7.40
C LEU A 313 25.57 -28.50 -7.44
N ASN A 314 26.09 -27.74 -6.48
CA ASN A 314 27.53 -27.63 -6.23
C ASN A 314 28.07 -28.93 -5.60
N MET A 315 29.39 -29.09 -5.56
CA MET A 315 30.04 -30.29 -5.00
C MET A 315 29.71 -30.52 -3.52
N ASP A 316 29.39 -29.46 -2.77
CA ASP A 316 28.99 -29.52 -1.37
C ASP A 316 27.48 -29.80 -1.18
N GLY A 317 26.75 -30.04 -2.28
CA GLY A 317 25.30 -30.27 -2.28
C GLY A 317 24.47 -28.99 -2.17
N SER A 318 25.10 -27.81 -2.13
CA SER A 318 24.35 -26.54 -2.13
C SER A 318 23.75 -26.24 -3.51
N PRO A 319 22.64 -25.49 -3.58
CA PRO A 319 22.04 -25.10 -4.85
C PRO A 319 22.99 -24.30 -5.74
N GLY A 320 22.87 -24.50 -7.05
CA GLY A 320 23.64 -23.80 -8.05
C GLY A 320 23.28 -22.32 -8.15
N TYR A 321 24.20 -21.55 -8.73
CA TYR A 321 24.06 -20.12 -8.93
C TYR A 321 24.05 -19.77 -10.42
N ILE A 322 23.14 -18.86 -10.80
CA ILE A 322 23.11 -18.17 -12.08
C ILE A 322 22.78 -16.68 -11.85
N ASN A 323 23.36 -15.81 -12.66
CA ASN A 323 23.06 -14.39 -12.64
C ASN A 323 21.70 -14.14 -13.33
N ALA A 324 20.63 -14.17 -12.53
CA ALA A 324 19.27 -13.94 -12.96
C ALA A 324 18.43 -13.39 -11.80
N VAL A 325 17.32 -12.73 -12.11
CA VAL A 325 16.32 -12.27 -11.14
C VAL A 325 14.92 -12.55 -11.62
N PHE A 326 13.99 -12.77 -10.69
CA PHE A 326 12.56 -12.71 -10.98
C PHE A 326 12.12 -11.27 -11.21
N ALA A 327 11.18 -11.11 -12.13
CA ALA A 327 10.51 -9.85 -12.42
C ALA A 327 9.00 -10.07 -12.50
N ASN A 328 8.27 -9.11 -11.97
CA ASN A 328 6.82 -9.13 -11.96
C ASN A 328 6.26 -8.65 -13.30
N THR A 329 5.08 -9.15 -13.65
CA THR A 329 4.23 -8.54 -14.69
C THR A 329 3.23 -7.59 -14.02
N TYR A 330 2.35 -6.98 -14.81
CA TYR A 330 1.28 -6.15 -14.29
C TYR A 330 0.30 -6.93 -13.37
N SER A 331 0.06 -8.21 -13.65
CA SER A 331 -0.94 -9.03 -12.97
C SER A 331 -0.38 -10.15 -12.11
N GLU A 332 0.87 -10.57 -12.34
CA GLU A 332 1.46 -11.75 -11.71
C GLU A 332 2.87 -11.44 -11.17
N GLU A 333 3.12 -11.82 -9.90
CA GLU A 333 4.47 -11.78 -9.30
C GLU A 333 5.37 -12.88 -9.87
N ASP A 334 6.68 -12.62 -9.92
CA ASP A 334 7.76 -13.55 -10.29
C ASP A 334 7.56 -14.29 -11.63
N ARG A 335 6.76 -13.71 -12.52
CA ARG A 335 6.34 -14.35 -13.78
C ARG A 335 7.40 -14.36 -14.87
N LEU A 336 8.32 -13.40 -14.83
CA LEU A 336 9.43 -13.27 -15.78
C LEU A 336 10.76 -13.58 -15.07
N ILE A 337 11.70 -14.15 -15.80
CA ILE A 337 13.09 -14.30 -15.34
C ILE A 337 13.97 -13.47 -16.27
N VAL A 338 14.66 -12.48 -15.69
CA VAL A 338 15.61 -11.63 -16.40
C VAL A 338 17.01 -12.13 -16.10
N THR A 339 17.78 -12.49 -17.14
CA THR A 339 19.13 -13.04 -17.00
C THR A 339 20.08 -12.46 -18.04
N GLN A 340 21.38 -12.50 -17.74
CA GLN A 340 22.43 -12.17 -18.69
C GLN A 340 22.48 -13.19 -19.84
N LEU A 341 23.09 -12.81 -20.97
CA LEU A 341 23.43 -13.80 -22.01
C LEU A 341 24.34 -14.88 -21.40
N PRO A 342 24.00 -16.18 -21.50
CA PRO A 342 24.78 -17.26 -20.92
C PRO A 342 26.25 -17.22 -21.37
N LEU A 343 27.16 -17.50 -20.44
CA LEU A 343 28.56 -17.74 -20.76
C LEU A 343 28.72 -19.20 -21.20
N PRO A 344 29.76 -19.55 -21.97
CA PRO A 344 30.06 -20.94 -22.28
C PRO A 344 30.16 -21.82 -21.02
N THR A 345 30.67 -21.26 -19.92
CA THR A 345 30.81 -21.92 -18.61
C THR A 345 29.53 -22.01 -17.80
N THR A 346 28.46 -21.30 -18.18
CA THR A 346 27.17 -21.27 -17.45
C THR A 346 26.01 -21.81 -18.29
N LEU A 347 26.28 -22.50 -19.41
CA LEU A 347 25.23 -23.06 -20.27
C LEU A 347 24.40 -24.13 -19.55
N VAL A 348 25.05 -24.98 -18.75
CA VAL A 348 24.34 -25.99 -17.93
C VAL A 348 23.44 -25.30 -16.91
N ASP A 349 23.98 -24.32 -16.18
CA ASP A 349 23.21 -23.53 -15.21
C ASP A 349 22.00 -22.83 -15.86
N PHE A 350 22.15 -22.34 -17.10
CA PHE A 350 21.05 -21.74 -17.86
C PHE A 350 19.94 -22.74 -18.19
N TRP A 351 20.30 -23.95 -18.64
CA TRP A 351 19.30 -24.98 -18.90
C TRP A 351 18.66 -25.51 -17.62
N SER A 352 19.40 -25.58 -16.52
CA SER A 352 18.85 -25.85 -15.19
C SER A 352 17.85 -24.79 -14.76
N LEU A 353 18.12 -23.50 -15.00
CA LEU A 353 17.16 -22.42 -14.75
C LEU A 353 15.86 -22.62 -15.56
N VAL A 354 15.99 -22.90 -16.85
CA VAL A 354 14.83 -23.15 -17.73
C VAL A 354 14.02 -24.35 -17.25
N TRP A 355 14.70 -25.41 -16.81
CA TRP A 355 14.06 -26.63 -16.31
C TRP A 355 13.37 -26.42 -14.95
N ASP A 356 14.11 -25.93 -13.95
CA ASP A 356 13.65 -25.79 -12.56
C ASP A 356 12.42 -24.88 -12.45
N TYR A 357 12.35 -23.86 -13.31
CA TYR A 357 11.26 -22.90 -13.35
C TYR A 357 10.30 -23.12 -14.52
N THR A 358 10.38 -24.27 -15.19
CA THR A 358 9.46 -24.71 -16.25
C THR A 358 9.25 -23.65 -17.34
N CYS A 359 10.32 -22.96 -17.72
CA CYS A 359 10.26 -21.91 -18.73
C CYS A 359 9.93 -22.52 -20.10
N THR A 360 8.83 -22.09 -20.70
CA THR A 360 8.37 -22.59 -22.02
C THR A 360 8.79 -21.70 -23.18
N SER A 361 9.41 -20.56 -22.91
CA SER A 361 9.82 -19.59 -23.93
C SER A 361 11.06 -18.84 -23.46
N VAL A 362 11.98 -18.59 -24.39
CA VAL A 362 13.19 -17.80 -24.19
C VAL A 362 13.21 -16.68 -25.20
N VAL A 363 13.34 -15.44 -24.74
CA VAL A 363 13.42 -14.24 -25.58
C VAL A 363 14.85 -13.74 -25.58
N VAL A 364 15.48 -13.68 -26.75
CA VAL A 364 16.86 -13.20 -26.91
C VAL A 364 16.84 -11.81 -27.55
N LEU A 365 17.38 -10.82 -26.84
CA LEU A 365 17.40 -9.42 -27.28
C LEU A 365 18.73 -8.98 -27.92
N ASN A 366 19.69 -9.90 -28.02
CA ASN A 366 20.99 -9.68 -28.65
C ASN A 366 21.04 -10.39 -30.01
N GLN A 367 21.81 -9.85 -30.95
CA GLN A 367 22.28 -10.65 -32.08
C GLN A 367 23.21 -11.75 -31.54
N LEU A 368 22.95 -13.00 -31.95
CA LEU A 368 23.68 -14.19 -31.51
C LEU A 368 24.95 -14.41 -32.34
#